data_AF-A0AAD9FEG9-F1
#
_entry.id   AF-A0AAD9FEG9-F1
#
_cell.length_a   1.000
_cell.length_b   1.000
_cell.length_c   1.000
_cell.angle_alpha   90.00
_cell.angle_beta   90.00
_cell.angle_gamma   90.00
#
_symmetry.space_group_name_H-M   'P 1'
#
loop_
_entity.id
_entity.type
_entity.pdbx_description
1 polymer ?
#
loop_
_entity_poly.entity_id
_entity_poly.type
_entity_poly.pdbx_seq_one_letter_code
_entity_poly.pdbx_strand_id
1 'polypeptide(L)'
;MSSINCKVTGLSRFGRLTKIAQLVLVLPHSNADAERVFSMVGLNKTKTRNSLALDGTLSSIMTVKMAGLEPNCFRWEPPTPVLKASKTATNTYNKKH
;
A
#
# COMPACT_ATOMS: atom_id res chain seq x y z
N MET A 1 27.14 3.32 -4.89
CA MET A 1 26.01 4.27 -4.75
C MET A 1 26.49 5.74 -4.79
N SER A 2 27.29 6.15 -5.77
CA SER A 2 28.10 7.39 -5.69
C SER A 2 27.78 8.47 -6.75
N SER A 3 26.62 8.41 -7.44
CA SER A 3 26.35 9.30 -8.60
C SER A 3 25.07 10.15 -8.54
N ILE A 4 24.40 10.26 -7.39
CA ILE A 4 23.09 10.95 -7.28
C ILE A 4 23.23 12.46 -7.05
N ASN A 5 24.36 12.92 -6.50
CA ASN A 5 24.57 14.33 -6.17
C ASN A 5 25.51 15.00 -7.18
N CYS A 6 25.22 16.25 -7.52
CA CYS A 6 26.11 17.08 -8.33
C CYS A 6 27.41 17.32 -7.57
N LYS A 7 28.56 16.96 -8.16
CA LYS A 7 29.87 17.05 -7.51
C LYS A 7 30.31 18.49 -7.19
N VAL A 8 29.73 19.48 -7.89
CA VAL A 8 30.09 20.89 -7.76
C VAL A 8 29.19 21.62 -6.76
N THR A 9 27.88 21.33 -6.76
CA THR A 9 26.91 22.04 -5.91
C THR A 9 26.44 21.21 -4.71
N GLY A 10 26.76 19.92 -4.64
CA GLY A 10 26.30 19.00 -3.59
C GLY A 10 24.80 18.66 -3.66
N LEU A 11 24.03 19.33 -4.53
CA LEU A 11 22.59 19.16 -4.66
C LEU A 11 22.22 17.87 -5.39
N SER A 12 21.08 17.27 -5.02
CA SER A 12 20.51 16.12 -5.73
C SER A 12 20.29 16.49 -7.19
N ARG A 13 20.91 15.71 -8.08
CA ARG A 13 20.87 15.93 -9.54
C ARG A 13 19.45 15.87 -10.10
N PHE A 14 18.55 15.18 -9.41
CA PHE A 14 17.18 14.93 -9.85
C PHE A 14 16.13 15.19 -8.75
N GLY A 15 16.31 16.24 -7.94
CA GLY A 15 15.43 16.51 -6.80
C GLY A 15 13.92 16.56 -7.11
N ARG A 16 13.53 17.06 -8.29
CA ARG A 16 12.12 17.05 -8.74
C ARG A 16 11.65 15.66 -9.15
N LEU A 17 12.46 14.91 -9.88
CA LEU A 17 12.14 13.55 -10.30
C LEU A 17 12.01 12.62 -9.11
N THR A 18 12.87 12.76 -8.09
CA THR A 18 12.77 11.97 -6.86
C THR A 18 11.44 12.21 -6.14
N LYS A 19 10.96 13.46 -6.07
CA LYS A 19 9.65 13.77 -5.49
C LYS A 19 8.50 13.15 -6.28
N ILE A 20 8.57 13.19 -7.61
CA ILE A 20 7.56 12.58 -8.47
C ILE A 20 7.59 11.04 -8.33
N ALA A 21 8.78 10.43 -8.34
CA ALA A 21 8.94 9.00 -8.16
C ALA A 21 8.41 8.55 -6.79
N GLN A 22 8.69 9.29 -5.72
CA GLN A 22 8.13 9.03 -4.40
C GLN A 22 6.60 9.09 -4.43
N LEU A 23 6.02 10.14 -5.04
CA LEU A 23 4.57 10.26 -5.17
C LEU A 23 3.97 9.06 -5.92
N VAL A 24 4.53 8.70 -7.08
CA VAL A 24 4.04 7.57 -7.89
C VAL A 24 4.16 6.24 -7.14
N LEU A 25 5.22 6.05 -6.37
CA LEU A 25 5.45 4.81 -5.60
C LEU A 25 4.57 4.70 -4.34
N VAL A 26 4.09 5.81 -3.79
CA VAL A 26 3.14 5.80 -2.66
C VAL A 26 1.68 5.81 -3.09
N LEU A 27 1.40 6.06 -4.38
CA LEU A 27 0.04 5.92 -4.89
C LEU A 27 -0.38 4.44 -4.82
N PRO A 28 -1.48 4.12 -4.11
CA PRO A 28 -1.97 2.76 -4.06
C PRO A 28 -2.37 2.32 -5.47
N HIS A 29 -1.58 1.41 -6.04
CA HIS A 29 -1.74 0.94 -7.41
C HIS A 29 -2.96 0.01 -7.59
N SER A 30 -3.63 -0.35 -6.49
CA SER A 30 -4.82 -1.19 -6.44
C SER A 30 -5.85 -0.60 -5.49
N ASN A 31 -7.11 -0.61 -5.90
CA ASN A 31 -8.25 -0.17 -5.09
C ASN A 31 -8.64 -1.19 -4.00
N ALA A 32 -7.99 -2.36 -3.96
CA ALA A 32 -8.34 -3.46 -3.06
C ALA A 32 -8.33 -3.07 -1.58
N ASP A 33 -7.46 -2.15 -1.18
CA ASP A 33 -7.40 -1.68 0.21
C ASP A 33 -8.62 -0.80 0.55
N ALA A 34 -8.98 0.14 -0.32
CA ALA A 34 -10.19 0.95 -0.17
C ALA A 34 -11.46 0.08 -0.21
N GLU A 35 -11.53 -0.91 -1.11
CA GLU A 35 -12.64 -1.87 -1.18
C GLU A 35 -12.77 -2.70 0.10
N ARG A 36 -11.64 -3.09 0.71
CA ARG A 36 -11.64 -3.75 2.00
C ARG A 36 -12.20 -2.85 3.10
N VAL A 37 -11.85 -1.56 3.11
CA VAL A 37 -12.45 -0.58 4.02
C VAL A 37 -13.95 -0.45 3.79
N PHE A 38 -14.40 -0.33 2.54
CA PHE A 38 -15.83 -0.23 2.21
C PHE A 38 -16.62 -1.47 2.61
N SER A 39 -16.05 -2.67 2.43
CA SER A 39 -16.65 -3.92 2.90
C SER A 39 -16.84 -3.94 4.42
N MET A 40 -15.82 -3.50 5.17
CA MET A 40 -15.91 -3.38 6.63
C MET A 40 -16.98 -2.37 7.06
N VAL A 41 -17.04 -1.20 6.41
CA VAL A 41 -18.12 -0.22 6.67
C VAL A 41 -19.48 -0.81 6.35
N GLY A 42 -19.62 -1.50 5.21
CA GLY A 42 -20.86 -2.15 4.79
C GLY A 42 -21.37 -3.16 5.82
N LEU A 43 -20.49 -4.01 6.35
CA LEU A 43 -20.82 -5.01 7.38
C LEU A 43 -21.24 -4.40 8.72
N ASN A 44 -20.71 -3.23 9.09
CA ASN A 44 -21.06 -2.56 10.35
C ASN A 44 -22.23 -1.58 10.20
N LYS A 45 -22.51 -1.15 8.96
CA LYS A 45 -23.68 -0.33 8.61
C LYS A 45 -24.94 -1.18 8.46
N THR A 46 -24.82 -2.38 7.87
CA THR A 46 -25.97 -3.27 7.63
C THR A 46 -26.20 -4.23 8.80
N LYS A 47 -27.45 -4.70 8.96
CA LYS A 47 -27.97 -5.42 10.15
C LYS A 47 -27.24 -6.74 10.51
N THR A 48 -26.24 -7.18 9.74
CA THR A 48 -25.47 -8.40 10.03
C THR A 48 -24.57 -8.24 11.26
N ARG A 49 -24.11 -7.02 11.59
CA ARG A 49 -23.42 -6.71 12.85
C ARG A 49 -23.79 -5.31 13.35
N ASN A 50 -24.57 -5.24 14.42
CA ASN A 50 -24.77 -4.08 15.32
C ASN A 50 -25.23 -2.72 14.71
N SER A 51 -25.37 -2.58 13.39
CA SER A 51 -25.96 -1.42 12.69
C SER A 51 -25.56 -0.07 13.29
N LEU A 52 -24.27 0.23 13.26
CA LEU A 52 -23.73 1.47 13.83
C LEU A 52 -24.08 2.67 12.94
N ALA A 53 -24.40 3.80 13.57
CA ALA A 53 -24.58 5.06 12.87
C ALA A 53 -23.30 5.44 12.13
N LEU A 54 -23.44 5.74 10.82
CA LEU A 54 -22.34 6.15 9.96
C LEU A 54 -21.68 7.42 10.49
N ASP A 55 -22.51 8.42 10.79
CA ASP A 55 -22.07 9.69 11.32
C ASP A 55 -21.77 9.56 12.80
N GLY A 56 -20.56 10.00 13.18
CA GLY A 56 -20.05 9.87 14.55
C GLY A 56 -19.43 8.50 14.79
N THR A 57 -20.20 7.53 15.27
CA THR A 57 -19.68 6.32 15.92
C THR A 57 -18.88 5.41 14.98
N LEU A 58 -19.46 5.01 13.84
CA LEU A 58 -18.77 4.11 12.91
C LEU A 58 -17.55 4.81 12.28
N SER A 59 -17.68 6.07 11.89
CA SER A 59 -16.57 6.85 11.34
C SER A 59 -15.41 6.99 12.34
N SER A 60 -15.70 7.29 13.61
CA SER A 60 -14.68 7.43 14.66
C SER A 60 -13.97 6.10 14.94
N ILE A 61 -14.73 5.00 15.06
CA ILE A 61 -14.16 3.66 15.28
C ILE A 61 -13.30 3.23 14.09
N MET A 62 -13.77 3.45 12.86
CA MET A 62 -13.00 3.12 11.67
C MET A 62 -11.74 3.97 11.56
N THR A 63 -11.79 5.24 11.93
CA THR A 63 -10.62 6.13 11.93
C THR A 63 -9.55 5.64 12.91
N VAL A 64 -9.94 5.28 14.13
CA VAL A 64 -9.01 4.71 15.13
C VAL A 64 -8.48 3.35 14.66
N LYS A 65 -9.32 2.51 14.05
CA LYS A 65 -8.89 1.20 13.52
C LYS A 65 -7.91 1.34 12.36
N MET A 66 -8.10 2.33 11.49
CA MET A 66 -7.18 2.63 10.38
C MET A 66 -5.88 3.26 10.88
N ALA A 67 -5.95 4.11 11.90
CA ALA A 67 -4.76 4.65 12.55
C ALA A 67 -3.97 3.57 13.31
N GLY A 68 -4.66 2.58 13.89
CA GLY A 68 -4.08 1.45 14.62
C GLY A 68 -3.69 0.24 13.76
N LEU A 69 -3.93 0.30 12.44
CA LEU A 69 -3.25 -0.55 11.47
C LEU A 69 -1.78 -0.08 11.39
N GLU A 70 -1.03 -0.38 12.45
CA GLU A 70 0.41 -0.19 12.59
C GLU A 70 1.19 -0.73 11.36
N PRO A 71 2.41 -0.23 11.11
CA PRO A 71 3.11 -0.14 9.81
C PRO A 71 3.60 -1.49 9.23
N ASN A 72 3.06 -2.59 9.70
CA ASN A 72 3.55 -3.93 9.43
C ASN A 72 3.27 -4.44 8.02
N CYS A 73 2.46 -3.73 7.20
CA CYS A 73 2.40 -4.07 5.77
C CYS A 73 3.74 -3.78 5.07
N PHE A 74 4.48 -2.75 5.50
CA PHE A 74 5.83 -2.44 5.00
C PHE A 74 6.90 -3.38 5.56
N ARG A 75 6.58 -4.08 6.64
CA ARG A 75 7.45 -5.05 7.34
C ARG A 75 7.09 -6.50 7.01
N TRP A 76 6.06 -6.69 6.18
CA TRP A 76 5.65 -8.01 5.74
C TRP A 76 6.65 -8.51 4.71
N GLU A 77 7.51 -9.43 5.13
CA GLU A 77 8.33 -10.20 4.21
C GLU A 77 7.58 -11.44 3.76
N PRO A 78 7.29 -11.59 2.46
CA PRO A 78 6.66 -12.80 1.95
C PRO A 78 7.54 -14.01 2.28
N PRO A 79 6.94 -15.12 2.74
CA PRO A 79 7.70 -16.32 3.02
C PRO A 79 8.40 -16.82 1.75
N THR A 80 9.64 -17.30 1.91
CA THR A 80 10.49 -17.80 0.82
C THR A 80 9.81 -18.76 -0.18
N PRO A 81 8.89 -19.67 0.20
CA PRO A 81 8.14 -20.48 -0.77
C PRO A 81 7.27 -19.66 -1.72
N VAL A 82 6.64 -18.58 -1.25
CA VAL A 82 5.80 -17.70 -2.07
C VAL A 82 6.66 -16.97 -3.08
N LEU A 83 7.80 -16.42 -2.65
CA LEU A 83 8.76 -15.75 -3.55
C LEU A 83 9.27 -16.68 -4.67
N LYS A 84 9.58 -17.94 -4.34
CA LYS A 84 10.01 -18.95 -5.32
C LYS A 84 8.92 -19.28 -6.33
N ALA A 85 7.68 -19.46 -5.86
CA ALA A 85 6.53 -19.72 -6.73
C ALA A 85 6.27 -18.55 -7.68
N SER A 86 6.25 -17.32 -7.16
CA SER A 86 6.07 -16.11 -7.97
C SER A 86 7.15 -15.96 -9.03
N LYS A 87 8.44 -16.12 -8.66
CA LYS A 87 9.56 -16.02 -9.61
C LYS A 87 9.49 -17.07 -10.72
N THR A 88 9.06 -18.29 -10.38
CA THR A 88 8.89 -19.38 -11.35
C THR A 88 7.75 -19.08 -12.34
N ALA A 89 6.62 -18.56 -11.83
CA ALA A 89 5.49 -18.15 -12.67
C ALA A 89 5.90 -17.03 -13.64
N THR A 90 6.59 -15.99 -13.18
CA THR A 90 7.06 -14.88 -14.03
C THR A 90 8.05 -15.35 -15.10
N ASN A 91 8.99 -16.23 -14.74
CA ASN A 91 9.95 -16.80 -15.70
C ASN A 91 9.24 -17.65 -16.76
N THR A 92 8.20 -18.38 -16.37
CA THR A 92 7.39 -19.17 -17.31
C THR A 92 6.64 -18.28 -18.30
N TYR A 93 6.09 -17.14 -17.84
CA TYR A 93 5.46 -16.16 -18.71
C TYR A 93 6.45 -15.56 -19.72
N ASN A 94 7.60 -15.05 -19.23
CA ASN A 94 8.64 -14.43 -20.06
C ASN A 94 9.32 -15.38 -21.06
N LYS A 95 9.15 -16.71 -20.88
CA LYS A 95 9.64 -17.71 -21.84
C LYS A 95 8.59 -18.09 -22.88
N LYS A 96 7.31 -17.85 -22.60
CA LYS A 96 6.18 -18.19 -23.48
C LYS A 96 5.73 -17.02 -24.36
N HIS A 97 6.01 -15.79 -23.93
CA HIS A 97 5.74 -14.54 -24.64
C HIS A 97 7.04 -13.75 -24.77
#